data_AF-A0A2U1T301-F1
#
_entry.id   AF-A0A2U1T301-F1
#
_cell.length_a   1.000
_cell.length_b   1.000
_cell.length_c   1.000
_cell.angle_alpha   90.00
_cell.angle_beta   90.00
_cell.angle_gamma   90.00
#
_symmetry.space_group_name_H-M   'P 1'
#
loop_
_entity.id
_entity.type
_entity.pdbx_description
1 polymer ?
#
loop_
_entity_poly.entity_id
_entity_poly.type
_entity_poly.pdbx_seq_one_letter_code
_entity_poly.pdbx_strand_id
1 'polypeptide(L)'
;MLTLERVAEIARATIFNTPKPSQVDELFERAIGIPALSSGWTTPPEMGDALIQNVLLECIQLRGLIAHGASPRPVISKSKVSEFIQTIQSLVEQTDNAVGAFLHERTGSNPWNNKPATVDGSVEADDDDADGGSDA
;
A
#
# COMPACT_ATOMS: atom_id res chain seq x y z
N MET A 1 0.36 9.96 20.48
CA MET A 1 1.45 9.48 19.62
C MET A 1 1.13 8.03 19.27
N LEU A 2 0.66 7.76 18.04
CA LEU A 2 0.42 6.39 17.57
C LEU A 2 1.78 5.80 17.21
N THR A 3 2.29 4.86 18.01
CA THR A 3 3.54 4.17 17.71
C THR A 3 3.31 3.15 16.60
N LEU A 4 4.31 2.91 15.75
CA LEU A 4 4.28 1.88 14.70
C LEU A 4 3.89 0.50 15.25
N GLU A 5 4.33 0.21 16.48
CA GLU A 5 3.97 -0.98 17.24
C GLU A 5 2.47 -1.10 17.48
N ARG A 6 1.77 0.01 17.75
CA ARG A 6 0.33 0.03 17.96
C ARG A 6 -0.45 -0.27 16.68
N VAL A 7 -0.02 0.26 15.54
CA VAL A 7 -0.63 -0.05 14.23
C VAL A 7 -0.41 -1.52 13.88
N ALA A 8 0.82 -2.02 14.07
CA ALA A 8 1.15 -3.42 13.83
C ALA A 8 0.39 -4.37 14.78
N GLU A 9 0.19 -3.97 16.03
CA GLU A 9 -0.66 -4.69 16.98
C GLU A 9 -2.12 -4.70 16.54
N ILE A 10 -2.70 -3.58 16.11
CA ILE A 10 -4.09 -3.53 15.59
C ILE A 10 -4.24 -4.44 14.37
N ALA A 11 -3.31 -4.39 13.42
CA ALA A 11 -3.32 -5.23 12.23
C ALA A 11 -3.25 -6.73 12.57
N ARG A 12 -2.39 -7.10 13.53
CA ARG A 12 -2.18 -8.51 13.96
C ARG A 12 -3.28 -9.04 14.88
N ALA A 13 -3.80 -8.20 15.78
CA ALA A 13 -4.59 -8.67 16.91
C ALA A 13 -6.00 -9.10 16.52
N THR A 14 -6.64 -8.47 15.51
CA THR A 14 -8.09 -8.72 15.33
C THR A 14 -8.67 -8.53 13.93
N ILE A 15 -8.13 -7.69 13.05
CA ILE A 15 -8.94 -7.17 11.92
C ILE A 15 -8.44 -7.58 10.53
N PHE A 16 -7.13 -7.77 10.29
CA PHE A 16 -6.62 -7.88 8.92
C PHE A 16 -6.40 -9.30 8.37
N ASN A 17 -6.69 -10.34 9.15
CA ASN A 17 -6.59 -11.74 8.68
C ASN A 17 -7.58 -12.08 7.56
N THR A 18 -8.56 -11.21 7.34
CA THR A 18 -9.54 -11.29 6.27
C THR A 18 -9.82 -9.86 5.84
N PRO A 19 -9.21 -9.36 4.76
CA PRO A 19 -9.27 -7.94 4.43
C PRO A 19 -10.58 -7.59 3.70
N LYS A 20 -11.74 -7.71 4.37
CA LYS A 20 -13.00 -7.20 3.82
C LYS A 20 -12.95 -5.67 3.70
N PRO A 21 -13.74 -5.04 2.80
CA PRO A 21 -13.74 -3.58 2.65
C PRO A 21 -13.84 -2.83 3.98
N SER A 22 -14.80 -3.21 4.84
CA SER A 22 -14.97 -2.59 6.17
C SER A 22 -13.78 -2.76 7.11
N GLN A 23 -13.06 -3.89 7.02
CA GLN A 23 -11.88 -4.17 7.85
C GLN A 23 -10.67 -3.36 7.37
N VAL A 24 -10.58 -3.11 6.06
CA VAL A 24 -9.59 -2.20 5.49
C VAL A 24 -9.88 -0.77 5.93
N ASP A 25 -11.13 -0.31 5.79
CA ASP A 25 -11.55 1.03 6.22
C ASP A 25 -11.27 1.25 7.70
N GLU A 26 -11.66 0.31 8.56
CA GLU A 26 -11.41 0.40 10.01
C GLU A 26 -9.91 0.49 10.32
N LEU A 27 -9.07 -0.30 9.63
CA LEU A 27 -7.63 -0.26 9.84
C LEU A 27 -7.05 1.11 9.50
N PHE A 28 -7.33 1.64 8.31
CA PHE A 28 -6.76 2.89 7.84
C PHE A 28 -7.32 4.11 8.58
N GLU A 29 -8.59 4.07 8.97
CA GLU A 29 -9.19 5.09 9.82
C GLU A 29 -8.51 5.13 11.19
N ARG A 30 -8.33 3.96 11.83
CA ARG A 30 -7.68 3.89 13.16
C ARG A 30 -6.18 4.18 13.13
N ALA A 31 -5.50 3.83 12.04
CA ALA A 31 -4.06 3.99 11.93
C ALA A 31 -3.64 5.42 11.57
N ILE A 32 -4.28 6.01 10.56
CA ILE A 32 -3.87 7.29 9.97
C ILE A 32 -5.03 8.26 9.71
N GLY A 33 -6.26 7.89 10.07
CA GLY A 33 -7.42 8.76 9.97
C GLY A 33 -8.01 8.89 8.57
N ILE A 34 -7.79 7.91 7.67
CA ILE A 34 -8.45 7.87 6.36
C ILE A 34 -9.77 7.11 6.48
N PRO A 35 -10.94 7.77 6.42
CA PRO A 35 -12.22 7.08 6.44
C PRO A 35 -12.58 6.53 5.06
N ALA A 36 -13.31 5.41 5.02
CA ALA A 36 -13.93 4.87 3.81
C ALA A 36 -12.99 4.75 2.59
N LEU A 37 -11.72 4.38 2.80
CA LEU A 37 -10.71 4.22 1.75
C LEU A 37 -11.19 3.29 0.63
N SER A 38 -11.88 2.21 0.99
CA SER A 38 -12.40 1.21 0.05
C SER A 38 -13.47 1.73 -0.90
N SER A 39 -14.07 2.90 -0.61
CA SER A 39 -15.05 3.56 -1.50
C SER A 39 -14.42 4.09 -2.79
N GLY A 40 -13.10 4.36 -2.79
CA GLY A 40 -12.35 4.79 -3.95
C GLY A 40 -11.90 3.65 -4.86
N TRP A 41 -12.14 2.40 -4.47
CA TRP A 41 -11.75 1.25 -5.28
C TRP A 41 -12.60 1.11 -6.53
N THR A 42 -11.92 0.79 -7.62
CA THR A 42 -12.50 0.57 -8.93
C THR A 42 -12.13 -0.82 -9.45
N THR A 43 -13.04 -1.38 -10.24
CA THR A 43 -12.84 -2.69 -10.87
C THR A 43 -11.95 -2.54 -12.09
N PRO A 44 -10.94 -3.41 -12.29
CA PRO A 44 -10.19 -3.45 -13.54
C PRO A 44 -11.14 -3.63 -14.74
N PRO A 45 -10.90 -2.94 -15.88
CA PRO A 45 -11.78 -3.01 -17.05
C PRO A 45 -12.03 -4.45 -17.54
N GLU A 46 -11.06 -5.33 -17.32
CA GLU A 46 -11.10 -6.75 -17.72
C GLU A 46 -12.17 -7.57 -17.00
N MET A 47 -12.66 -7.11 -15.85
CA MET A 47 -13.69 -7.83 -15.05
C MET A 47 -15.12 -7.32 -15.31
N GLY A 48 -15.28 -6.35 -16.22
CA GLY A 48 -16.58 -5.76 -16.55
C GLY A 48 -17.23 -5.00 -15.39
N ASP A 49 -18.57 -5.03 -15.34
CA ASP A 49 -19.37 -4.23 -14.41
C ASP A 49 -19.47 -4.82 -12.98
N ALA A 50 -18.64 -5.81 -12.65
CA ALA A 50 -18.66 -6.41 -11.32
C ALA A 50 -18.26 -5.37 -10.27
N LEU A 51 -19.03 -5.24 -9.18
CA LEU A 51 -18.63 -4.40 -8.05
C LEU A 51 -17.37 -5.00 -7.40
N ILE A 52 -16.29 -4.23 -7.34
CA ILE A 52 -14.98 -4.67 -6.82
C ILE A 52 -15.06 -5.24 -5.40
N GLN A 53 -15.97 -4.71 -4.58
CA GLN A 53 -16.21 -5.21 -3.22
C GLN A 53 -16.75 -6.64 -3.22
N ASN A 54 -17.64 -6.97 -4.16
CA ASN A 54 -18.19 -8.32 -4.30
C ASN A 54 -17.10 -9.29 -4.78
N VAL A 55 -16.27 -8.87 -5.74
CA VAL A 55 -15.14 -9.67 -6.22
C VAL A 55 -14.18 -10.00 -5.08
N LEU A 56 -13.84 -9.02 -4.24
CA LEU A 56 -12.99 -9.24 -3.06
C LEU A 56 -13.64 -10.20 -2.05
N LEU A 57 -14.95 -10.07 -1.80
CA LEU A 57 -15.68 -10.97 -0.91
C LEU A 57 -15.69 -12.41 -1.44
N GLU A 58 -15.84 -12.61 -2.75
CA GLU A 58 -15.72 -13.91 -3.40
C GLU A 58 -14.32 -14.52 -3.23
N CYS A 59 -13.26 -13.72 -3.43
CA CYS A 59 -11.87 -14.15 -3.19
C CYS A 59 -11.68 -14.66 -1.75
N ILE A 60 -12.18 -13.88 -0.79
CA ILE A 60 -12.11 -14.21 0.64
C ILE A 60 -12.89 -15.48 0.95
N GLN A 61 -14.10 -15.61 0.42
CA GLN A 61 -14.95 -16.78 0.63
C GLN A 61 -14.28 -18.04 0.06
N LEU A 62 -13.72 -17.95 -1.15
CA LEU A 62 -13.04 -19.08 -1.78
C LEU A 62 -11.80 -19.50 -1.00
N ARG A 63 -11.00 -18.53 -0.51
CA ARG A 63 -9.89 -18.81 0.41
C ARG A 63 -10.38 -19.53 1.66
N GLY A 64 -11.49 -19.08 2.25
CA GLY A 64 -12.11 -19.71 3.42
C GLY A 64 -12.54 -21.15 3.16
N LEU A 65 -13.20 -21.41 2.04
CA LEU A 65 -13.62 -22.76 1.64
C LEU A 65 -12.43 -23.72 1.46
N ILE A 66 -11.33 -23.23 0.88
CA ILE A 66 -10.09 -24.00 0.74
C ILE A 66 -9.47 -24.29 2.12
N ALA A 67 -9.34 -23.26 2.96
CA ALA A 67 -8.70 -23.38 4.28
C ALA A 67 -9.47 -24.29 5.24
N HIS A 68 -10.82 -24.28 5.19
CA HIS A 68 -11.67 -25.12 6.02
C HIS A 68 -11.98 -26.50 5.41
N GLY A 69 -11.43 -26.82 4.23
CA GLY A 69 -11.56 -28.14 3.63
C GLY A 69 -13.00 -28.51 3.24
N ALA A 70 -13.74 -27.59 2.63
CA ALA A 70 -15.15 -27.79 2.26
C ALA A 70 -15.37 -29.05 1.38
N SER A 71 -16.53 -29.71 1.56
CA SER A 71 -16.97 -30.86 0.77
C SER A 71 -18.39 -30.61 0.19
N PRO A 72 -18.60 -30.74 -1.13
CA PRO A 72 -17.60 -31.06 -2.15
C PRO A 72 -16.58 -29.93 -2.33
N ARG A 73 -15.36 -30.28 -2.74
CA ARG A 73 -14.31 -29.29 -2.99
C ARG A 73 -14.70 -28.39 -4.18
N PRO A 74 -14.57 -27.06 -4.06
CA PRO A 74 -14.81 -26.17 -5.19
C PRO A 74 -13.80 -26.45 -6.32
N VAL A 75 -14.30 -26.51 -7.55
CA VAL A 75 -13.47 -26.60 -8.75
C VAL A 75 -13.18 -25.18 -9.22
N ILE A 76 -11.90 -24.81 -9.28
CA ILE A 76 -11.46 -23.46 -9.62
C ILE A 76 -10.53 -23.55 -10.83
N SER A 77 -10.78 -22.71 -11.84
CA SER A 77 -9.91 -22.64 -13.01
C SER A 77 -8.65 -21.81 -12.70
N LYS A 78 -7.54 -22.09 -13.40
CA LYS A 78 -6.33 -21.25 -13.30
C LYS A 78 -6.60 -19.79 -13.68
N SER A 79 -7.47 -19.57 -14.66
CA SER A 79 -7.89 -18.24 -15.08
C SER A 79 -8.54 -17.47 -13.93
N LYS A 80 -9.42 -18.11 -13.14
CA LYS A 80 -10.05 -17.47 -11.97
C LYS A 80 -9.04 -17.12 -10.88
N VAL A 81 -7.99 -17.94 -10.71
CA VAL A 81 -6.88 -17.62 -9.79
C VAL A 81 -6.07 -16.42 -10.27
N SER A 82 -5.72 -16.36 -11.56
CA SER A 82 -5.00 -15.22 -12.14
C SER A 82 -5.81 -13.92 -12.01
N GLU A 83 -7.10 -13.99 -12.34
CA GLU A 83 -8.06 -12.90 -12.19
C GLU A 83 -8.05 -12.36 -10.76
N PHE A 84 -8.13 -13.24 -9.75
CA PHE A 84 -8.09 -12.86 -8.35
C PHE A 84 -6.77 -12.20 -7.93
N ILE A 85 -5.62 -12.71 -8.41
CA ILE A 85 -4.32 -12.10 -8.12
C ILE A 85 -4.27 -10.68 -8.68
N GLN A 86 -4.70 -10.49 -9.92
CA GLN A 86 -4.75 -9.18 -10.57
C GLN A 86 -5.68 -8.21 -9.81
N THR A 87 -6.85 -8.67 -9.37
CA THR A 87 -7.76 -7.87 -8.53
C THR A 87 -7.07 -7.39 -7.26
N ILE A 88 -6.44 -8.29 -6.52
CA ILE A 88 -5.79 -7.94 -5.24
C ILE A 88 -4.62 -6.98 -5.47
N GLN A 89 -3.83 -7.20 -6.52
CA GLN A 89 -2.74 -6.27 -6.89
C GLN A 89 -3.26 -4.87 -7.20
N SER A 90 -4.33 -4.77 -7.99
CA SER A 90 -4.96 -3.49 -8.31
C SER A 90 -5.51 -2.79 -7.05
N LEU A 91 -6.15 -3.53 -6.14
CA LEU A 91 -6.66 -2.97 -4.89
C LEU A 91 -5.54 -2.46 -3.98
N VAL A 92 -4.40 -3.17 -3.92
CA VAL A 92 -3.22 -2.73 -3.18
C VAL A 92 -2.66 -1.45 -3.78
N GLU A 93 -2.51 -1.37 -5.10
CA GLU A 93 -2.04 -0.17 -5.79
C GLU A 93 -2.96 1.03 -5.56
N GLN A 94 -4.28 0.85 -5.70
CA GLN A 94 -5.26 1.91 -5.44
C GLN A 94 -5.23 2.39 -3.99
N THR A 95 -5.06 1.46 -3.05
CA THR A 95 -4.89 1.78 -1.62
C THR A 95 -3.61 2.57 -1.38
N ASP A 96 -2.48 2.14 -1.96
CA ASP A 96 -1.18 2.79 -1.81
C ASP A 96 -1.18 4.21 -2.37
N ASN A 97 -1.81 4.39 -3.55
CA ASN A 97 -2.00 5.70 -4.17
C ASN A 97 -2.89 6.62 -3.31
N ALA A 98 -4.01 6.11 -2.78
CA ALA A 98 -4.91 6.87 -1.93
C ALA A 98 -4.22 7.30 -0.62
N VAL A 99 -3.46 6.40 0.01
CA VAL A 99 -2.66 6.69 1.21
C VAL A 99 -1.58 7.72 0.89
N GLY A 100 -0.85 7.54 -0.20
CA GLY A 100 0.19 8.46 -0.64
C GLY A 100 -0.35 9.89 -0.85
N ALA A 101 -1.48 10.01 -1.54
CA ALA A 101 -2.16 11.29 -1.77
C ALA A 101 -2.62 11.93 -0.46
N PHE A 102 -3.26 11.17 0.43
CA PHE A 102 -3.75 11.65 1.72
C PHE A 102 -2.63 12.17 2.63
N LEU A 103 -1.50 11.46 2.66
CA LEU A 103 -0.32 11.85 3.42
C LEU A 103 0.38 13.05 2.81
N HIS A 104 0.49 13.12 1.49
CA HIS A 104 1.07 14.26 0.80
C HIS A 104 0.27 15.54 1.06
N GLU A 105 -1.06 15.47 1.00
CA GLU A 105 -1.96 16.60 1.31
C GLU A 105 -1.73 17.16 2.73
N ARG A 106 -1.43 16.29 3.70
CA ARG A 106 -1.26 16.68 5.12
C ARG A 106 0.15 17.10 5.50
N THR A 107 1.15 16.53 4.84
CA THR A 107 2.56 16.72 5.20
C THR A 107 3.33 17.58 4.21
N GLY A 108 2.75 17.87 3.04
CA GLY A 108 3.42 18.55 1.93
C GLY A 108 4.53 17.74 1.26
N SER A 109 4.79 16.50 1.71
CA SER A 109 5.88 15.64 1.22
C SER A 109 5.30 14.31 0.73
N ASN A 110 5.78 13.80 -0.41
CA ASN A 110 5.33 12.49 -0.88
C ASN A 110 6.03 11.39 -0.05
N PRO A 111 5.28 10.54 0.68
CA PRO A 111 5.85 9.53 1.58
C PRO A 111 6.70 8.48 0.84
N TRP A 112 6.47 8.29 -0.46
CA TRP A 112 7.14 7.28 -1.29
C TRP A 112 8.36 7.84 -2.02
N ASN A 113 8.61 9.14 -1.91
CA ASN A 113 9.65 9.83 -2.68
C ASN A 113 10.97 9.97 -1.91
N ASN A 114 11.30 8.96 -1.09
CA ASN A 114 12.59 8.90 -0.42
C ASN A 114 13.64 8.61 -1.49
N LYS A 115 14.24 9.66 -2.09
CA LYS A 115 15.58 9.52 -2.66
C LYS A 115 16.42 8.89 -1.56
N PRO A 116 17.18 7.81 -1.83
CA PRO A 116 18.19 7.37 -0.86
C PRO A 116 19.00 8.61 -0.52
N ALA A 117 19.14 8.93 0.77
CA ALA A 117 19.87 10.11 1.21
C ALA A 117 21.19 10.13 0.42
N THR A 118 21.30 11.09 -0.51
CA THR A 118 22.58 11.39 -1.11
C THR A 118 23.41 11.80 0.09
N VAL A 119 24.35 10.94 0.48
CA VAL A 119 25.42 11.31 1.39
C VAL A 119 26.09 12.47 0.67
N ASP A 120 25.70 13.69 1.07
CA ASP A 120 26.27 14.92 0.59
C ASP A 120 27.68 15.00 1.18
N GLY A 121 28.58 14.26 0.55
CA GLY A 121 30.00 14.45 0.65
C GLY A 121 30.39 15.66 -0.20
N SER A 122 29.80 16.82 0.11
CA SER A 122 30.42 18.09 -0.19
C SER A 122 31.65 18.18 0.71
N VAL A 123 32.76 17.63 0.22
CA VAL A 123 34.08 18.04 0.67
C VAL A 123 34.16 19.51 0.27
N GLU A 124 34.09 20.39 1.26
CA GLU A 124 34.47 21.79 1.10
C GLU A 124 35.87 21.79 0.51
N ALA A 125 35.99 22.22 -0.75
CA ALA A 125 37.28 22.58 -1.29
C ALA A 125 37.67 23.87 -0.58
N ASP A 126 38.53 23.74 0.41
CA ASP A 126 39.22 24.87 1.04
C ASP A 126 39.92 25.67 -0.07
N ASP A 127 39.40 26.87 -0.31
CA ASP A 127 40.10 27.94 -1.02
C ASP A 127 41.31 28.35 -0.18
N ASP A 128 42.46 27.73 -0.42
CA ASP A 128 43.74 28.18 0.12
C ASP A 128 44.84 27.92 -0.92
N ASP A 129 45.14 28.95 -1.71
CA ASP A 129 46.47 29.20 -2.28
C ASP A 129 46.49 30.61 -2.89
N ALA A 130 46.74 31.59 -2.02
CA ALA A 130 47.24 32.90 -2.42
C ALA A 130 48.75 32.97 -2.18
N ASP A 131 49.42 33.76 -3.03
CA ASP A 131 50.84 34.19 -3.01
C ASP A 131 51.78 33.29 -3.84
N GLY A 132 52.56 33.75 -4.81
CA GLY A 132 53.09 35.08 -5.12
C GLY A 132 54.38 34.84 -5.91
N GLY A 133 54.59 35.49 -7.05
CA GLY A 133 55.76 35.22 -7.88
C GLY A 133 55.94 36.16 -9.07
N SER A 134 56.50 37.33 -8.79
CA SER A 134 57.17 38.22 -9.76
C SER A 134 58.37 37.51 -10.39
N ASP A 135 58.48 37.54 -11.73
CA ASP A 135 59.66 38.07 -12.45
C ASP A 135 59.61 37.76 -13.96
N ALA A 136 59.55 38.82 -14.77
CA ALA A 136 60.28 39.00 -16.02
C ALA A 136 60.14 40.45 -16.51
#